data_AF-A0A9R0SHF9-F1
#
_entry.id   AF-A0A9R0SHF9-F1
#
_cell.length_a   1.000
_cell.length_b   1.000
_cell.length_c   1.000
_cell.angle_alpha   90.00
_cell.angle_beta   90.00
_cell.angle_gamma   90.00
#
_symmetry.space_group_name_H-M   'P 1'
#
loop_
_entity.id
_entity.type
_entity.pdbx_description
1 polymer ?
#
loop_
_entity_poly.entity_id
_entity_poly.type
_entity_poly.pdbx_seq_one_letter_code
_entity_poly.pdbx_strand_id
1 'polypeptide(L)'
;METRKEILELRERLDKTLACSDLADEGSLRSLVKNQILESSLPGSDQGNIDLIAEARAKEVSNFLEMLDTSGNERPSDIRGPQQKEWKVKQDTDQLRVMYREGPDGTPFHTLLAEGFADGPIDVCTCVSWESGLYRKWFPQYNLPTFKIAQSGCLKKIRIGEEISLIRVKVPWPVSEREALLHYFQFEYLKEDLVIVIMKTISNLDNLSMQTHGFTIDGIPEAGDTIRMDVVGGFVLQRITKERSFFR
;
A
#
# COMPACT_ATOMS: atom_id res chain seq x y z
N MET A 1 -17.41 -21.66 14.40
CA MET A 1 -18.58 -21.08 13.71
C MET A 1 -18.68 -19.58 13.98
N GLU A 2 -18.52 -19.14 15.23
CA GLU A 2 -18.59 -17.72 15.62
C GLU A 2 -17.47 -16.85 15.03
N THR A 3 -16.21 -17.31 15.09
CA THR A 3 -15.05 -16.63 14.46
C THR A 3 -15.17 -16.50 12.95
N ARG A 4 -15.70 -17.54 12.28
CA ARG A 4 -15.96 -17.52 10.84
C ARG A 4 -17.08 -16.54 10.47
N LYS A 5 -18.05 -16.32 11.34
CA LYS A 5 -19.10 -15.31 11.13
C LYS A 5 -18.52 -13.90 11.29
N GLU A 6 -17.73 -13.68 12.34
CA GLU A 6 -17.04 -12.41 12.61
C GLU A 6 -16.17 -11.96 11.42
N ILE A 7 -15.33 -12.86 10.88
CA ILE A 7 -14.45 -12.49 9.76
C ILE A 7 -15.23 -12.13 8.49
N LEU A 8 -16.39 -12.76 8.25
CA LEU A 8 -17.25 -12.43 7.09
C LEU A 8 -17.94 -11.07 7.28
N GLU A 9 -18.44 -10.78 8.48
CA GLU A 9 -19.04 -9.48 8.81
C GLU A 9 -18.02 -8.33 8.67
N LEU A 10 -16.76 -8.57 9.07
CA LEU A 10 -15.68 -7.59 8.94
C LEU A 10 -15.24 -7.37 7.50
N ARG A 11 -15.21 -8.42 6.67
CA ARG A 11 -14.97 -8.30 5.22
C ARG A 11 -16.06 -7.43 4.57
N GLU A 12 -17.32 -7.73 4.85
CA GLU A 12 -18.46 -6.96 4.32
C GLU A 12 -18.44 -5.51 4.81
N ARG A 13 -18.10 -5.28 6.08
CA ARG A 13 -17.94 -3.93 6.63
C ARG A 13 -16.84 -3.16 5.91
N LEU A 14 -15.68 -3.78 5.69
CA LEU A 14 -14.58 -3.14 4.96
C LEU A 14 -14.99 -2.86 3.51
N ASP A 15 -15.64 -3.79 2.82
CA ASP A 15 -16.12 -3.58 1.45
C ASP A 15 -17.07 -2.39 1.35
N LYS A 16 -18.01 -2.25 2.30
CA LYS A 16 -18.91 -1.09 2.38
C LYS A 16 -18.17 0.21 2.63
N THR A 17 -17.17 0.20 3.51
CA THR A 17 -16.35 1.38 3.79
C THR A 17 -15.55 1.81 2.57
N LEU A 18 -14.87 0.88 1.89
CA LEU A 18 -14.06 1.18 0.69
C LEU A 18 -14.91 1.65 -0.50
N ALA A 19 -16.18 1.23 -0.56
CA ALA A 19 -17.13 1.64 -1.59
C ALA A 19 -17.98 2.88 -1.23
N CYS A 20 -17.69 3.57 -0.11
CA CYS A 20 -18.46 4.74 0.28
C CYS A 20 -18.27 5.91 -0.69
N SER A 21 -19.25 6.82 -0.76
CA SER A 21 -19.21 7.95 -1.70
C SER A 21 -18.00 8.84 -1.53
N ASP A 22 -17.51 9.01 -0.30
CA ASP A 22 -16.37 9.87 0.01
C ASP A 22 -15.08 9.36 -0.65
N LEU A 23 -14.95 8.03 -0.80
CA LEU A 23 -13.77 7.37 -1.39
C LEU A 23 -13.96 7.00 -2.87
N ALA A 24 -15.20 6.75 -3.30
CA ALA A 24 -15.52 6.37 -4.67
C ALA A 24 -15.67 7.58 -5.62
N ASP A 25 -16.07 8.75 -5.12
CA ASP A 25 -16.17 9.97 -5.90
C ASP A 25 -14.81 10.68 -6.00
N GLU A 26 -14.31 10.88 -7.23
CA GLU A 26 -13.00 11.47 -7.47
C GLU A 26 -12.86 12.88 -6.87
N GLY A 27 -13.93 13.69 -6.93
CA GLY A 27 -13.94 15.05 -6.40
C GLY A 27 -13.84 15.08 -4.87
N SER A 28 -14.63 14.22 -4.22
CA SER A 28 -14.66 14.05 -2.77
C SER A 28 -13.32 13.52 -2.25
N LEU A 29 -12.79 12.46 -2.86
CA LEU A 29 -11.50 11.88 -2.50
C LEU A 29 -10.36 12.90 -2.67
N ARG A 30 -10.33 13.63 -3.80
CA ARG A 30 -9.35 14.70 -4.02
C ARG A 30 -9.41 15.77 -2.95
N SER A 31 -10.61 16.18 -2.54
CA SER A 31 -10.80 17.16 -1.47
C SER A 31 -10.23 16.66 -0.13
N LEU A 32 -10.54 15.42 0.25
CA LEU A 32 -10.02 14.79 1.47
C LEU A 32 -8.50 14.71 1.47
N VAL A 33 -7.91 14.20 0.38
CA VAL A 33 -6.45 14.10 0.22
C VAL A 33 -5.80 15.47 0.28
N LYS A 34 -6.38 16.48 -0.38
CA LYS A 34 -5.87 17.86 -0.36
C LYS A 34 -5.86 18.42 1.07
N ASN A 35 -6.94 18.24 1.82
CA ASN A 35 -7.04 18.71 3.20
C ASN A 35 -5.96 18.06 4.08
N GLN A 36 -5.76 16.75 3.94
CA GLN A 36 -4.72 16.05 4.70
C GLN A 36 -3.30 16.54 4.35
N ILE A 37 -3.02 16.80 3.07
CA ILE A 37 -1.71 17.33 2.64
C ILE A 37 -1.45 18.72 3.25
N LEU A 38 -2.47 19.57 3.32
CA LEU A 38 -2.37 20.89 3.95
C LEU A 38 -2.05 20.76 5.45
N GLU A 39 -2.73 19.85 6.15
CA GLU A 39 -2.56 19.66 7.60
C GLU A 39 -1.25 18.95 7.98
N SER A 40 -0.71 18.10 7.10
CA SER A 40 0.49 17.30 7.34
C SER A 40 1.81 18.00 7.01
N SER A 41 1.75 19.25 6.53
CA SER A 41 2.92 20.00 6.07
C SER A 41 3.96 20.24 7.16
N LEU A 42 5.24 20.12 6.80
CA LEU A 42 6.36 20.35 7.73
C LEU A 42 6.84 21.80 7.66
N PRO A 43 7.26 22.42 8.79
CA PRO A 43 7.86 23.74 8.77
C PRO A 43 9.12 23.76 7.88
N GLY A 44 9.15 24.66 6.89
CA GLY A 44 10.29 24.80 5.98
C GLY A 44 10.36 23.77 4.85
N SER A 45 9.32 22.96 4.63
CA SER A 45 9.24 22.13 3.42
C SER A 45 8.82 22.98 2.21
N ASP A 46 9.56 22.88 1.11
CA ASP A 46 9.15 23.46 -0.17
C ASP A 46 7.82 22.84 -0.65
N GLN A 47 6.74 23.61 -0.55
CA GLN A 47 5.43 23.19 -1.02
C GLN A 47 5.38 23.40 -2.54
N GLY A 48 5.45 22.30 -3.28
CA GLY A 48 5.06 22.28 -4.69
C GLY A 48 3.59 22.67 -4.88
N ASN A 49 3.08 22.55 -6.09
CA ASN A 49 1.68 22.85 -6.35
C ASN A 49 0.77 21.82 -5.65
N ILE A 50 0.14 22.25 -4.55
CA ILE A 50 -0.72 21.40 -3.72
C ILE A 50 -1.87 20.79 -4.52
N ASP A 51 -2.44 21.52 -5.48
CA ASP A 51 -3.54 21.01 -6.30
C ASP A 51 -3.11 19.86 -7.21
N LEU A 52 -1.90 19.94 -7.78
CA LEU A 52 -1.33 18.89 -8.62
C LEU A 52 -0.91 17.67 -7.79
N ILE A 53 -0.28 17.91 -6.62
CA ILE A 53 0.13 16.83 -5.72
C ILE A 53 -1.10 16.10 -5.18
N ALA A 54 -2.13 16.82 -4.75
CA ALA A 54 -3.36 16.22 -4.25
C ALA A 54 -4.09 15.42 -5.33
N GLU A 55 -4.11 15.90 -6.57
CA GLU A 55 -4.66 15.18 -7.72
C GLU A 55 -3.89 13.87 -7.99
N ALA A 56 -2.56 13.92 -8.00
CA ALA A 56 -1.73 12.74 -8.18
C ALA A 56 -1.94 11.70 -7.06
N ARG A 57 -1.96 12.14 -5.80
CA ARG A 57 -2.17 11.26 -4.64
C ARG A 57 -3.58 10.69 -4.60
N ALA A 58 -4.60 11.48 -4.90
CA ALA A 58 -5.98 11.00 -4.97
C ALA A 58 -6.15 9.92 -6.05
N LYS A 59 -5.49 10.09 -7.21
CA LYS A 59 -5.45 9.07 -8.25
C LYS A 59 -4.73 7.79 -7.78
N GLU A 60 -3.63 7.92 -7.05
CA GLU A 60 -2.94 6.77 -6.46
C GLU A 60 -3.82 6.02 -5.45
N VAL A 61 -4.54 6.75 -4.59
CA VAL A 61 -5.52 6.17 -3.65
C VAL A 61 -6.65 5.48 -4.41
N SER A 62 -7.25 6.12 -5.41
CA SER A 62 -8.33 5.55 -6.21
C SER A 62 -7.90 4.24 -6.90
N ASN A 63 -6.75 4.25 -7.60
CA ASN A 63 -6.21 3.05 -8.23
C ASN A 63 -5.95 1.93 -7.22
N PHE A 64 -5.45 2.28 -6.03
CA PHE A 64 -5.22 1.29 -4.96
C PHE A 64 -6.53 0.70 -4.45
N LEU A 65 -7.57 1.51 -4.25
CA LEU A 65 -8.90 1.04 -3.86
C LEU A 65 -9.49 0.08 -4.91
N GLU A 66 -9.34 0.38 -6.20
CA GLU A 66 -9.72 -0.54 -7.28
C GLU A 66 -8.96 -1.87 -7.22
N MET A 67 -7.68 -1.86 -6.82
CA MET A 67 -6.90 -3.09 -6.64
C MET A 67 -7.40 -3.95 -5.47
N LEU A 68 -8.04 -3.35 -4.46
CA LEU A 68 -8.62 -4.05 -3.32
C LEU A 68 -10.04 -4.59 -3.59
N ASP A 69 -10.66 -4.21 -4.71
CA ASP A 69 -12.01 -4.67 -5.05
C ASP A 69 -11.99 -6.18 -5.33
N THR A 70 -12.66 -6.92 -4.43
CA THR A 70 -12.87 -8.37 -4.55
C THR A 70 -14.29 -8.72 -4.99
N SER A 71 -15.18 -7.72 -5.12
CA SER A 71 -16.59 -7.89 -5.52
C SER A 71 -16.77 -8.30 -6.98
N GLY A 72 -15.74 -8.09 -7.82
CA GLY A 72 -15.75 -8.46 -9.24
C GLY A 72 -16.01 -9.95 -9.52
N ASN A 73 -15.83 -10.83 -8.53
CA ASN A 73 -16.17 -12.25 -8.66
C ASN A 73 -17.69 -12.52 -8.70
N GLU A 74 -18.53 -11.60 -8.20
CA GLU A 74 -19.99 -11.77 -8.14
C GLU A 74 -20.73 -11.08 -9.31
N ARG A 75 -20.04 -10.24 -10.11
CA ARG A 75 -20.66 -9.54 -11.24
C ARG A 75 -20.72 -10.44 -12.48
N PRO A 76 -21.83 -10.45 -13.23
CA PRO A 76 -21.94 -11.17 -14.51
C PRO A 76 -20.78 -10.81 -15.45
N SER A 77 -20.31 -11.80 -16.20
CA SER A 77 -19.18 -11.71 -17.15
C SER A 77 -19.26 -10.54 -18.14
N ASP A 78 -20.47 -10.05 -18.41
CA ASP A 78 -20.75 -9.13 -19.51
C ASP A 78 -20.38 -7.66 -19.22
N ILE A 79 -20.04 -7.33 -17.97
CA ILE A 79 -19.56 -5.99 -17.55
C ILE A 79 -18.03 -5.98 -17.36
N ARG A 80 -17.37 -7.15 -17.42
CA ARG A 80 -15.92 -7.22 -17.24
C ARG A 80 -15.24 -6.72 -18.50
N GLY A 81 -14.46 -5.64 -18.36
CA GLY A 81 -13.47 -5.30 -19.38
C GLY A 81 -12.62 -6.54 -19.68
N PRO A 82 -12.22 -6.79 -20.94
CA PRO A 82 -11.68 -8.07 -21.41
C PRO A 82 -10.34 -8.53 -20.78
N GLN A 83 -9.87 -7.91 -19.69
CA GLN A 83 -8.53 -8.12 -19.13
C GLN A 83 -8.47 -8.43 -17.63
N GLN A 84 -9.54 -8.28 -16.85
CA GLN A 84 -9.47 -8.56 -15.41
C GLN A 84 -9.78 -10.02 -15.10
N LYS A 85 -8.72 -10.80 -14.86
CA LYS A 85 -8.82 -12.18 -14.39
C LYS A 85 -9.43 -12.23 -12.98
N GLU A 86 -10.13 -13.31 -12.66
CA GLU A 86 -10.78 -13.51 -11.35
C GLU A 86 -9.78 -13.70 -10.21
N TRP A 87 -10.21 -13.34 -9.00
CA TRP A 87 -9.47 -13.65 -7.78
C TRP A 87 -9.53 -15.15 -7.48
N LYS A 88 -8.37 -15.79 -7.39
CA LYS A 88 -8.21 -17.19 -7.02
C LYS A 88 -7.80 -17.29 -5.55
N VAL A 89 -8.61 -17.97 -4.73
CA VAL A 89 -8.34 -18.17 -3.31
C VAL A 89 -7.26 -19.23 -3.13
N LYS A 90 -6.18 -18.90 -2.40
CA LYS A 90 -5.12 -19.84 -2.00
C LYS A 90 -5.36 -20.42 -0.61
N GLN A 91 -5.86 -19.59 0.30
CA GLN A 91 -6.13 -19.96 1.68
C GLN A 91 -7.32 -19.14 2.17
N ASP A 92 -8.21 -19.75 2.94
CA ASP A 92 -9.32 -19.07 3.61
C ASP A 92 -9.60 -19.78 4.95
N THR A 93 -9.17 -19.14 6.02
CA THR A 93 -9.38 -19.60 7.40
C THR A 93 -10.27 -18.61 8.15
N ASP A 94 -10.53 -18.88 9.42
CA ASP A 94 -11.23 -17.94 10.31
C ASP A 94 -10.34 -16.81 10.81
N GLN A 95 -9.08 -16.73 10.37
CA GLN A 95 -8.12 -15.67 10.74
C GLN A 95 -7.57 -14.89 9.55
N LEU A 96 -7.42 -15.55 8.40
CA LEU A 96 -6.73 -15.01 7.23
C LEU A 96 -7.32 -15.59 5.95
N ARG A 97 -7.44 -14.76 4.92
CA ARG A 97 -7.63 -15.20 3.54
C ARG A 97 -6.53 -14.64 2.67
N VAL A 98 -5.99 -15.50 1.80
CA VAL A 98 -4.98 -15.15 0.81
C VAL A 98 -5.54 -15.45 -0.57
N MET A 99 -5.47 -14.46 -1.45
CA MET A 99 -5.92 -14.51 -2.82
C MET A 99 -4.82 -14.07 -3.76
N TYR A 100 -4.91 -14.51 -5.01
CA TYR A 100 -4.08 -13.96 -6.07
C TYR A 100 -4.89 -13.78 -7.34
N ARG A 101 -4.46 -12.83 -8.15
CA ARG A 101 -4.98 -12.55 -9.48
C ARG A 101 -3.81 -12.52 -10.44
N GLU A 102 -3.93 -13.27 -11.52
CA GLU A 102 -2.95 -13.22 -12.60
C GLU A 102 -3.02 -11.87 -13.31
N GLY A 103 -1.86 -11.32 -13.66
CA GLY A 103 -1.79 -10.13 -14.49
C GLY A 103 -2.23 -10.39 -15.94
N PRO A 104 -2.23 -9.33 -16.76
CA PRO A 104 -2.54 -9.43 -18.19
C PRO A 104 -1.66 -10.47 -18.90
N ASP A 105 -2.20 -11.07 -19.95
CA ASP A 105 -1.48 -12.09 -20.73
C ASP A 105 -0.17 -11.51 -21.29
N GLY A 106 0.90 -12.31 -21.20
CA GLY A 106 2.24 -11.88 -21.58
C GLY A 106 3.00 -11.11 -20.50
N THR A 107 2.38 -10.78 -19.37
CA THR A 107 3.08 -10.16 -18.23
C THR A 107 3.47 -11.20 -17.18
N PRO A 108 4.66 -11.09 -16.56
CA PRO A 108 5.07 -11.95 -15.46
C PRO A 108 4.47 -11.52 -14.10
N PHE A 109 3.65 -10.46 -14.08
CA PHE A 109 3.18 -9.84 -12.86
C PHE A 109 1.86 -10.47 -12.38
N HIS A 110 1.73 -10.59 -11.07
CA HIS A 110 0.51 -11.05 -10.40
C HIS A 110 0.19 -10.11 -9.25
N THR A 111 -1.09 -9.99 -8.92
CA THR A 111 -1.53 -9.28 -7.72
C THR A 111 -1.77 -10.30 -6.62
N LEU A 112 -1.21 -10.05 -5.43
CA LEU A 112 -1.49 -10.80 -4.22
C LEU A 112 -2.35 -9.92 -3.30
N LEU A 113 -3.29 -10.54 -2.60
CA LEU A 113 -4.13 -9.86 -1.62
C LEU A 113 -4.29 -10.76 -0.41
N ALA A 114 -4.15 -10.20 0.78
CA ALA A 114 -4.34 -10.91 2.03
C ALA A 114 -5.23 -10.07 2.95
N GLU A 115 -6.24 -10.68 3.55
CA GLU A 115 -7.13 -10.02 4.51
C GLU A 115 -7.27 -10.84 5.78
N GLY A 116 -7.34 -10.18 6.92
CA GLY A 116 -7.40 -10.87 8.21
C GLY A 116 -7.30 -9.95 9.41
N PHE A 117 -7.02 -10.57 10.56
CA PHE A 117 -6.87 -9.86 11.81
C PHE A 117 -5.44 -9.45 12.09
N ALA A 118 -5.27 -8.25 12.63
CA ALA A 118 -4.06 -7.81 13.28
C ALA A 118 -4.35 -7.62 14.78
N ASP A 119 -3.61 -8.34 15.62
CA ASP A 119 -3.72 -8.26 17.09
C ASP A 119 -2.96 -7.03 17.60
N GLY A 120 -3.47 -5.86 17.24
CA GLY A 120 -2.96 -4.59 17.71
C GLY A 120 -3.89 -3.41 17.41
N PRO A 121 -3.73 -2.32 18.19
CA PRO A 121 -4.32 -1.02 17.87
C PRO A 121 -3.92 -0.53 16.47
N ILE A 122 -4.82 0.19 15.80
CA ILE A 122 -4.63 0.65 14.41
C ILE A 122 -3.36 1.48 14.21
N ASP A 123 -3.02 2.35 15.16
CA ASP A 123 -1.83 3.20 15.15
C ASP A 123 -0.53 2.38 15.28
N VAL A 124 -0.52 1.38 16.16
CA VAL A 124 0.60 0.44 16.30
C VAL A 124 0.77 -0.40 15.04
N CYS A 125 -0.31 -0.96 14.51
CA CYS A 125 -0.29 -1.75 13.27
C CYS A 125 0.19 -0.90 12.08
N THR A 126 -0.29 0.34 11.97
CA THR A 126 0.15 1.28 10.93
C THR A 126 1.64 1.57 11.07
N CYS A 127 2.11 1.89 12.28
CA CYS A 127 3.51 2.22 12.55
C CYS A 127 4.45 1.05 12.18
N VAL A 128 4.16 -0.17 12.62
CA VAL A 128 5.02 -1.34 12.32
C VAL A 128 5.04 -1.66 10.83
N SER A 129 3.91 -1.48 10.14
CA SER A 129 3.77 -1.78 8.71
C SER A 129 4.43 -0.71 7.83
N TRP A 130 4.46 0.54 8.28
CA TRP A 130 5.04 1.68 7.57
C TRP A 130 6.54 1.90 7.85
N GLU A 131 6.95 1.80 9.11
CA GLU A 131 8.29 2.22 9.56
C GLU A 131 9.37 1.27 9.01
N SER A 132 9.97 1.67 7.90
CA SER A 132 10.95 0.87 7.17
C SER A 132 12.18 0.53 8.02
N GLY A 133 12.53 1.37 9.00
CA GLY A 133 13.60 1.09 9.98
C GLY A 133 13.33 -0.15 10.85
N LEU A 134 12.08 -0.60 10.97
CA LEU A 134 11.70 -1.78 11.74
C LEU A 134 11.69 -3.07 10.93
N TYR A 135 11.77 -3.02 9.60
CA TYR A 135 11.59 -4.20 8.75
C TYR A 135 12.63 -5.29 9.05
N ARG A 136 13.87 -4.94 9.37
CA ARG A 136 14.88 -5.92 9.79
C ARG A 136 14.51 -6.68 11.08
N LYS A 137 13.62 -6.13 11.92
CA LYS A 137 13.21 -6.73 13.19
C LYS A 137 12.02 -7.68 13.05
N TRP A 138 11.05 -7.37 12.18
CA TRP A 138 9.79 -8.13 12.10
C TRP A 138 9.58 -8.84 10.77
N PHE A 139 10.14 -8.33 9.67
CA PHE A 139 9.98 -8.95 8.36
C PHE A 139 10.73 -10.29 8.35
N PRO A 140 10.20 -11.34 7.69
CA PRO A 140 10.82 -12.67 7.72
C PRO A 140 12.30 -12.67 7.34
N GLN A 141 13.11 -13.41 8.11
CA GLN A 141 14.54 -13.60 7.89
C GLN A 141 14.83 -15.11 7.84
N TYR A 142 15.18 -15.62 6.66
CA TYR A 142 15.50 -17.02 6.41
C TYR A 142 16.94 -17.18 5.95
N ASN A 143 17.63 -18.19 6.46
CA ASN A 143 19.00 -18.51 6.02
C ASN A 143 19.00 -19.46 4.81
N LEU A 144 18.04 -20.38 4.72
CA LEU A 144 17.97 -21.42 3.68
C LEU A 144 16.51 -21.69 3.25
N PRO A 145 16.11 -21.34 2.00
CA PRO A 145 16.87 -20.50 1.07
C PRO A 145 17.02 -19.06 1.63
N THR A 146 18.10 -18.36 1.27
CA THR A 146 18.40 -17.06 1.87
C THR A 146 17.37 -16.00 1.49
N PHE A 147 16.72 -15.42 2.48
CA PHE A 147 15.88 -14.24 2.33
C PHE A 147 16.05 -13.36 3.56
N LYS A 148 16.59 -12.15 3.41
CA LYS A 148 16.78 -11.24 4.55
C LYS A 148 16.82 -9.78 4.15
N ILE A 149 16.41 -8.92 5.06
CA ILE A 149 16.54 -7.46 4.91
C ILE A 149 18.01 -7.08 5.18
N ALA A 150 18.72 -6.68 4.13
CA ALA A 150 20.10 -6.22 4.21
C ALA A 150 20.19 -4.77 4.69
N GLN A 151 19.28 -3.93 4.19
CA GLN A 151 19.18 -2.51 4.53
C GLN A 151 17.71 -2.11 4.48
N SER A 152 17.25 -1.31 5.44
CA SER A 152 15.94 -0.69 5.38
C SER A 152 15.97 0.64 6.15
N GLY A 153 15.34 1.68 5.61
CA GLY A 153 15.25 2.97 6.31
C GLY A 153 14.71 4.10 5.45
N CYS A 154 14.18 5.11 6.13
CA CYS A 154 13.73 6.36 5.54
C CYS A 154 14.91 7.15 4.98
N LEU A 155 14.84 7.48 3.70
CA LEU A 155 15.79 8.37 3.01
C LEU A 155 15.38 9.83 3.16
N LYS A 156 14.08 10.10 3.01
CA LYS A 156 13.54 11.47 2.98
C LYS A 156 12.12 11.49 3.49
N LYS A 157 11.89 12.25 4.56
CA LYS A 157 10.55 12.58 5.02
C LYS A 157 10.00 13.74 4.17
N ILE A 158 8.87 13.52 3.52
CA ILE A 158 8.23 14.53 2.65
C ILE A 158 7.28 15.38 3.51
N ARG A 159 6.43 14.71 4.29
CA ARG A 159 5.47 15.31 5.24
C ARG A 159 5.08 14.30 6.30
N ILE A 160 4.20 14.67 7.23
CA ILE A 160 3.62 13.68 8.16
C ILE A 160 2.82 12.66 7.35
N GLY A 161 3.11 11.37 7.50
CA GLY A 161 2.47 10.31 6.72
C GLY A 161 2.93 10.19 5.27
N GLU A 162 4.08 10.75 4.88
CA GLU A 162 4.64 10.56 3.53
C GLU A 162 6.17 10.57 3.55
N GLU A 163 6.79 9.56 2.98
CA GLU A 163 8.24 9.44 2.92
C GLU A 163 8.75 8.63 1.73
N ILE A 164 10.05 8.74 1.49
CA ILE A 164 10.80 7.89 0.58
C ILE A 164 11.70 7.01 1.44
N SER A 165 11.60 5.70 1.24
CA SER A 165 12.32 4.69 1.98
C SER A 165 13.07 3.75 1.02
N LEU A 166 14.27 3.32 1.42
CA LEU A 166 15.05 2.32 0.69
C LEU A 166 14.98 0.99 1.44
N ILE A 167 14.68 -0.08 0.70
CA ILE A 167 14.75 -1.44 1.22
C ILE A 167 15.66 -2.25 0.29
N ARG A 168 16.64 -2.94 0.85
CA ARG A 168 17.48 -3.92 0.16
C ARG A 168 17.29 -5.30 0.77
N VAL A 169 17.03 -6.28 -0.07
CA VAL A 169 16.87 -7.68 0.31
C VAL A 169 17.93 -8.55 -0.33
N LYS A 170 18.49 -9.44 0.48
CA LYS A 170 19.17 -10.63 -0.04
C LYS A 170 18.12 -11.66 -0.39
N VAL A 171 18.26 -12.26 -1.55
CA VAL A 171 17.38 -13.30 -2.09
C VAL A 171 18.18 -14.57 -2.37
N PRO A 172 17.52 -15.71 -2.62
CA PRO A 172 18.23 -16.97 -2.81
C PRO A 172 19.14 -16.94 -4.04
N TRP A 173 20.36 -17.48 -3.91
CA TRP A 173 21.24 -17.71 -5.05
C TRP A 173 20.54 -18.61 -6.10
N PRO A 174 20.66 -18.35 -7.41
CA PRO A 174 21.60 -17.44 -8.09
C PRO A 174 21.08 -16.00 -8.31
N VAL A 175 20.03 -15.58 -7.63
CA VAL A 175 19.41 -14.28 -7.86
C VAL A 175 20.22 -13.17 -7.17
N SER A 176 20.56 -12.09 -7.91
CA SER A 176 21.22 -10.91 -7.33
C SER A 176 20.36 -10.25 -6.26
N GLU A 177 20.97 -9.48 -5.36
CA GLU A 177 20.22 -8.69 -4.38
C GLU A 177 19.20 -7.78 -5.07
N ARG A 178 18.10 -7.50 -4.38
CA ARG A 178 17.03 -6.63 -4.87
C ARG A 178 16.92 -5.40 -4.00
N GLU A 179 16.60 -4.26 -4.60
CA GLU A 179 16.26 -3.05 -3.87
C GLU A 179 14.97 -2.42 -4.35
N ALA A 180 14.25 -1.79 -3.44
CA ALA A 180 13.07 -0.99 -3.74
C ALA A 180 13.24 0.41 -3.14
N LEU A 181 13.05 1.44 -3.98
CA LEU A 181 12.85 2.82 -3.55
C LEU A 181 11.36 3.06 -3.45
N LEU A 182 10.81 2.94 -2.24
CA LEU A 182 9.39 3.05 -1.99
C LEU A 182 9.06 4.48 -1.60
N HIS A 183 8.16 5.07 -2.37
CA HIS A 183 7.39 6.22 -1.95
C HIS A 183 6.16 5.71 -1.22
N TYR A 184 6.06 6.12 0.04
CA TYR A 184 4.99 5.77 0.94
C TYR A 184 4.06 6.99 1.10
N PHE A 185 2.74 6.76 1.05
CA PHE A 185 1.72 7.77 1.36
C PHE A 185 0.61 7.17 2.22
N GLN A 186 0.44 7.71 3.42
CA GLN A 186 -0.62 7.37 4.36
C GLN A 186 -1.79 8.33 4.15
N PHE A 187 -3.00 7.80 4.04
CA PHE A 187 -4.24 8.54 3.97
C PHE A 187 -5.16 8.09 5.11
N GLU A 188 -5.59 9.04 5.93
CA GLU A 188 -6.40 8.79 7.12
C GLU A 188 -7.86 9.14 6.84
N TYR A 189 -8.73 8.13 6.83
CA TYR A 189 -10.17 8.29 6.71
C TYR A 189 -10.84 7.95 8.04
N LEU A 190 -10.62 8.83 9.02
CA LEU A 190 -11.01 8.62 10.41
C LEU A 190 -12.52 8.57 10.64
N LYS A 191 -13.33 9.06 9.69
CA LYS A 191 -14.80 8.97 9.73
C LYS A 191 -15.30 7.53 9.85
N GLU A 192 -14.57 6.57 9.28
CA GLU A 192 -14.88 5.14 9.30
C GLU A 192 -13.76 4.30 9.96
N ASP A 193 -12.99 4.95 10.85
CA ASP A 193 -11.81 4.35 11.54
C ASP A 193 -10.86 3.60 10.58
N LEU A 194 -10.64 4.17 9.39
CA LEU A 194 -9.84 3.56 8.32
C LEU A 194 -8.53 4.32 8.11
N VAL A 195 -7.44 3.58 7.95
CA VAL A 195 -6.15 4.09 7.48
C VAL A 195 -5.78 3.34 6.20
N ILE A 196 -5.40 4.08 5.17
CA ILE A 196 -4.93 3.56 3.88
C ILE A 196 -3.46 3.92 3.75
N VAL A 197 -2.62 2.95 3.44
CA VAL A 197 -1.20 3.17 3.17
C VAL A 197 -0.86 2.65 1.78
N ILE A 198 -0.33 3.52 0.95
CA ILE A 198 0.13 3.19 -0.40
C ILE A 198 1.64 3.11 -0.39
N MET A 199 2.16 2.08 -1.06
CA MET A 199 3.59 1.85 -1.26
C MET A 199 3.83 1.66 -2.75
N LYS A 200 4.63 2.53 -3.35
CA LYS A 200 4.92 2.47 -4.78
C LYS A 200 6.37 2.77 -5.06
N THR A 201 6.96 2.08 -6.02
CA THR A 201 8.31 2.36 -6.47
C THR A 201 8.36 3.62 -7.31
N ILE A 202 9.45 4.36 -7.13
CA ILE A 202 9.78 5.50 -7.97
C ILE A 202 10.48 4.98 -9.23
N SER A 203 9.70 4.66 -10.28
CA SER A 203 10.21 4.00 -11.49
C SER A 203 10.98 4.92 -12.43
N ASN A 204 10.68 6.23 -12.45
CA ASN A 204 11.35 7.19 -13.33
C ASN A 204 11.85 8.40 -12.51
N LEU A 205 13.11 8.30 -12.08
CA LEU A 205 13.78 9.35 -11.30
C LEU A 205 13.91 10.65 -12.11
N ASP A 206 14.04 10.58 -13.43
CA ASP A 206 14.27 11.75 -14.30
C ASP A 206 13.03 12.65 -14.43
N ASN A 207 11.84 12.11 -14.16
CA ASN A 207 10.56 12.85 -14.25
C ASN A 207 10.06 13.39 -12.91
N LEU A 208 10.82 13.22 -11.83
CA LEU A 208 10.44 13.76 -10.52
C LEU A 208 10.63 15.27 -10.48
N SER A 209 9.59 15.97 -10.02
CA SER A 209 9.66 17.41 -9.82
C SER A 209 8.99 17.80 -8.50
N MET A 210 9.55 18.82 -7.83
CA MET A 210 8.92 19.43 -6.66
C MET A 210 7.49 19.85 -6.94
N GLN A 211 7.20 20.36 -8.14
CA GLN A 211 5.88 20.90 -8.49
C GLN A 211 4.79 19.83 -8.55
N THR A 212 5.10 18.65 -9.06
CA THR A 212 4.11 17.58 -9.29
C THR A 212 4.12 16.49 -8.23
N HIS A 213 5.28 16.23 -7.61
CA HIS A 213 5.44 15.14 -6.65
C HIS A 213 5.70 15.64 -5.22
N GLY A 214 6.07 16.91 -5.04
CA GLY A 214 6.46 17.47 -3.73
C GLY A 214 7.87 17.08 -3.28
N PHE A 215 8.67 16.43 -4.14
CA PHE A 215 10.06 16.05 -3.85
C PHE A 215 10.92 15.92 -5.13
N THR A 216 12.25 16.04 -4.97
CA THR A 216 13.30 15.77 -5.98
C THR A 216 14.03 14.44 -5.70
N ILE A 217 14.92 14.05 -6.63
CA ILE A 217 15.81 12.88 -6.51
C ILE A 217 16.97 13.04 -5.52
N ASP A 218 17.15 14.23 -4.94
CA ASP A 218 18.30 14.52 -4.08
C ASP A 218 18.33 13.58 -2.86
N GLY A 219 19.47 12.92 -2.66
CA GLY A 219 19.68 11.95 -1.58
C GLY A 219 19.29 10.51 -1.90
N ILE A 220 18.78 10.24 -3.11
CA ILE A 220 18.49 8.87 -3.57
C ILE A 220 19.78 8.21 -4.08
N PRO A 221 20.19 7.04 -3.54
CA PRO A 221 21.41 6.37 -3.97
C PRO A 221 21.25 5.65 -5.32
N GLU A 222 22.37 5.47 -6.02
CA GLU A 222 22.46 4.57 -7.17
C GLU A 222 22.33 3.09 -6.74
N ALA A 223 21.82 2.25 -7.64
CA ALA A 223 21.56 0.84 -7.35
C ALA A 223 22.84 -0.02 -7.30
N GLY A 224 23.92 0.42 -7.95
CA GLY A 224 25.17 -0.34 -8.08
C GLY A 224 24.92 -1.74 -8.70
N ASP A 225 25.39 -2.79 -8.03
CA ASP A 225 25.20 -4.19 -8.45
C ASP A 225 23.83 -4.78 -8.07
N THR A 226 22.96 -4.00 -7.43
CA THR A 226 21.63 -4.42 -6.97
C THR A 226 20.60 -4.21 -8.07
N ILE A 227 19.65 -5.14 -8.20
CA ILE A 227 18.54 -4.95 -9.15
C ILE A 227 17.41 -4.19 -8.48
N ARG A 228 17.12 -2.99 -8.98
CA ARG A 228 15.97 -2.20 -8.54
C ARG A 228 14.67 -2.83 -9.06
N MET A 229 13.78 -3.18 -8.14
CA MET A 229 12.51 -3.83 -8.43
C MET A 229 11.37 -2.80 -8.40
N ASP A 230 10.34 -3.07 -9.21
CA ASP A 230 9.08 -2.33 -9.17
C ASP A 230 8.08 -2.97 -8.22
N VAL A 231 7.43 -2.14 -7.42
CA VAL A 231 6.39 -2.54 -6.45
C VAL A 231 5.29 -1.50 -6.52
N VAL A 232 4.05 -1.96 -6.60
CA VAL A 232 2.85 -1.15 -6.42
C VAL A 232 1.91 -1.92 -5.54
N GLY A 233 1.46 -1.30 -4.46
CA GLY A 233 0.54 -1.90 -3.52
C GLY A 233 0.38 -1.04 -2.29
N GLY A 234 0.10 -1.67 -1.17
CA GLY A 234 -0.25 -0.99 0.06
C GLY A 234 -1.02 -1.91 0.98
N PHE A 235 -1.64 -1.32 1.99
CA PHE A 235 -2.58 -1.99 2.87
C PHE A 235 -3.61 -0.99 3.37
N VAL A 236 -4.75 -1.51 3.82
CA VAL A 236 -5.73 -0.79 4.60
C VAL A 236 -5.86 -1.42 5.98
N LEU A 237 -6.11 -0.59 6.98
CA LEU A 237 -6.41 -1.02 8.34
C LEU A 237 -7.71 -0.38 8.78
N GLN A 238 -8.65 -1.19 9.27
CA GLN A 238 -9.88 -0.71 9.86
C GLN A 238 -9.96 -1.17 11.32
N ARG A 239 -10.24 -0.24 12.22
CA ARG A 239 -10.37 -0.57 13.65
C ARG A 239 -11.53 -1.55 13.89
N ILE A 240 -11.30 -2.56 14.72
CA ILE A 240 -12.38 -3.42 15.25
C ILE A 240 -12.66 -3.02 16.69
N THR A 241 -11.61 -3.01 17.52
CA THR A 241 -11.63 -2.57 18.91
C THR A 241 -10.39 -1.71 19.18
N LYS A 242 -10.18 -1.30 20.44
CA LYS A 242 -8.95 -0.59 20.83
C LYS A 242 -7.68 -1.44 20.66
N GLU A 243 -7.82 -2.77 20.69
CA GLU A 243 -6.70 -3.72 20.71
C GLU A 243 -6.60 -4.58 19.44
N ARG A 244 -7.54 -4.43 18.49
CA ARG A 244 -7.63 -5.29 17.30
C ARG A 244 -8.03 -4.50 16.07
N SER A 245 -7.36 -4.79 14.97
CA SER A 245 -7.62 -4.17 13.67
C SER A 245 -7.87 -5.26 12.62
N PHE A 246 -8.63 -4.91 11.58
CA PHE A 246 -8.80 -5.71 10.38
C PHE A 246 -7.92 -5.14 9.29
N PHE A 247 -7.14 -5.97 8.60
CA PHE A 247 -6.29 -5.53 7.50
C PHE A 247 -6.73 -6.14 6.18
N ARG A 248 -6.41 -5.44 5.10
CA ARG A 248 -6.44 -5.97 3.74
C ARG A 248 -5.33 -5.33 2.91
#